data_AF-A0A3C0CSY3-F1
#
_entry.id   AF-A0A3C0CSY3-F1
#
_cell.length_a   1.000
_cell.length_b   1.000
_cell.length_c   1.000
_cell.angle_alpha   90.00
_cell.angle_beta   90.00
_cell.angle_gamma   90.00
#
_symmetry.space_group_name_H-M   'P 1'
#
loop_
_entity.id
_entity.type
_entity.pdbx_description
1 polymer ?
#
loop_
_entity_poly.entity_id
_entity_poly.type
_entity_poly.pdbx_seq_one_letter_code
_entity_poly.pdbx_strand_id
1 'polypeptide(L)'
;MVSRAGSMSADFPEMADADLVACARSGNRKAAEYLLKKYRGLVEGKARAYFLAGADREDVVQEGMIGLFKAIRDYRIDKPAGFRAFAELCVTRQIITAVKSATRQ
;
A
#
# COMPACT_ATOMS: atom_id res chain seq x y z
N MET A 1 20.16 -34.69 -6.26
CA MET A 1 20.28 -33.62 -5.24
C MET A 1 19.05 -32.73 -5.34
N VAL A 2 18.04 -32.99 -4.50
CA VAL A 2 16.82 -32.17 -4.44
C VAL A 2 17.07 -31.07 -3.41
N SER A 3 17.44 -29.88 -3.87
CA SER A 3 17.51 -28.71 -3.00
C SER A 3 16.10 -28.24 -2.67
N ARG A 4 15.68 -28.51 -1.44
CA ARG A 4 14.41 -28.09 -0.84
C ARG A 4 14.23 -26.59 -1.04
N ALA A 5 13.21 -26.19 -1.78
CA ALA A 5 12.62 -24.87 -1.63
C ALA A 5 12.01 -24.81 -0.21
N GLY A 6 12.76 -24.22 0.73
CA GLY A 6 12.30 -24.01 2.09
C GLY A 6 11.03 -23.18 2.09
N SER A 7 9.94 -23.76 2.57
CA SER A 7 8.74 -23.05 2.96
C SER A 7 9.06 -22.14 4.15
N MET A 8 9.53 -20.92 3.89
CA MET A 8 9.54 -19.83 4.87
C MET A 8 8.16 -19.15 4.84
N SER A 9 7.21 -19.72 5.57
CA SER A 9 6.13 -18.93 6.15
C SER A 9 6.77 -18.07 7.23
N ALA A 10 7.38 -16.96 6.84
CA ALA A 10 7.82 -15.96 7.80
C ALA A 10 6.57 -15.47 8.56
N ASP A 11 6.68 -15.34 9.88
CA ASP A 11 5.63 -14.84 10.77
C ASP A 11 5.42 -13.33 10.55
N PHE A 12 4.95 -12.96 9.35
CA PHE A 12 4.66 -11.59 8.97
C PHE A 12 3.80 -10.81 9.97
N PRO A 13 2.84 -11.41 10.70
CA PRO A 13 2.09 -10.69 11.73
C PRO A 13 2.93 -10.10 12.86
N GLU A 14 4.06 -10.71 13.19
CA GLU A 14 4.93 -10.29 14.30
C GLU A 14 6.05 -9.33 13.85
N MET A 15 6.26 -9.21 12.53
CA MET A 15 7.27 -8.33 11.96
C MET A 15 6.85 -6.85 12.02
N ALA A 16 7.82 -5.97 12.25
CA ALA A 16 7.60 -4.54 12.09
C ALA A 16 7.33 -4.20 10.61
N ASP A 17 6.53 -3.17 10.36
CA ASP A 17 6.18 -2.78 9.00
C ASP A 17 7.40 -2.40 8.16
N ALA A 18 8.43 -1.81 8.78
CA ALA A 18 9.65 -1.45 8.09
C ALA A 18 10.41 -2.69 7.55
N ASP A 19 10.44 -3.78 8.32
CA ASP A 19 11.08 -5.04 7.92
C ASP A 19 10.27 -5.74 6.82
N LEU A 20 8.94 -5.76 6.95
CA LEU A 20 8.05 -6.28 5.91
C LEU A 20 8.22 -5.53 4.59
N VAL A 21 8.36 -4.21 4.65
CA VAL A 21 8.61 -3.38 3.47
C VAL A 21 9.98 -3.69 2.88
N ALA A 22 11.03 -3.87 3.70
CA ALA A 22 12.34 -4.29 3.21
C ALA A 22 12.27 -5.65 2.48
N CYS A 23 11.54 -6.63 3.03
CA CYS A 23 11.29 -7.90 2.37
C CYS A 23 10.51 -7.73 1.06
N ALA A 24 9.46 -6.91 1.05
CA ALA A 24 8.69 -6.66 -0.17
C ALA A 24 9.56 -6.03 -1.26
N ARG A 25 10.43 -5.07 -0.90
CA ARG A 25 11.36 -4.39 -1.81
C ARG A 25 12.49 -5.29 -2.31
N SER A 26 12.87 -6.34 -1.56
CA SER A 26 13.82 -7.36 -2.04
C SER A 26 13.21 -8.41 -2.98
N GLY A 27 11.94 -8.23 -3.36
CA GLY A 27 11.23 -9.09 -4.31
C GLY A 27 10.34 -10.15 -3.66
N ASN A 28 10.18 -10.14 -2.32
CA ASN A 28 9.27 -11.06 -1.65
C ASN A 28 7.81 -10.65 -1.91
N ARG A 29 7.19 -11.27 -2.91
CA ARG A 29 5.80 -11.03 -3.31
C ARG A 29 4.80 -11.28 -2.18
N LYS A 30 5.03 -12.29 -1.34
CA LYS A 30 4.15 -12.60 -0.20
C LYS A 30 4.16 -11.49 0.85
N ALA A 31 5.31 -10.86 1.10
CA ALA A 31 5.41 -9.71 1.99
C ALA A 31 4.66 -8.50 1.42
N ALA A 32 4.78 -8.25 0.11
CA ALA A 32 4.02 -7.19 -0.57
C ALA A 32 2.50 -7.44 -0.50
N GLU A 33 2.05 -8.66 -0.81
CA GLU A 33 0.64 -9.06 -0.70
C GLU A 33 0.11 -8.92 0.74
N TYR A 34 0.92 -9.31 1.73
CA TYR A 34 0.58 -9.16 3.14
C TYR A 34 0.39 -7.67 3.51
N LEU A 35 1.31 -6.79 3.13
CA LEU A 35 1.20 -5.35 3.37
C LEU A 35 -0.03 -4.74 2.68
N LEU A 36 -0.27 -5.11 1.42
CA LEU A 36 -1.46 -4.66 0.67
C LEU A 36 -2.75 -5.07 1.38
N LYS A 37 -2.83 -6.29 1.92
CA LYS A 37 -3.97 -6.77 2.71
C LYS A 37 -4.08 -6.05 4.05
N LYS A 38 -2.98 -5.92 4.80
CA LYS A 38 -2.91 -5.27 6.12
C LYS A 38 -3.38 -3.81 6.06
N TYR A 39 -3.05 -3.10 4.99
CA TYR A 39 -3.35 -1.68 4.83
C TYR A 39 -4.58 -1.37 3.96
N ARG A 40 -5.29 -2.39 3.44
CA ARG A 40 -6.52 -2.20 2.65
C ARG A 40 -7.57 -1.35 3.38
N GLY A 41 -7.78 -1.57 4.67
CA GLY A 41 -8.75 -0.80 5.46
C GLY A 41 -8.42 0.70 5.53
N LEU A 42 -7.12 1.06 5.52
CA LEU A 42 -6.68 2.45 5.42
C LEU A 42 -7.07 3.05 4.07
N VAL A 43 -6.85 2.31 2.98
CA VAL A 43 -7.21 2.73 1.63
C VAL A 43 -8.71 2.95 1.51
N GLU A 44 -9.52 1.98 1.92
CA GLU A 44 -10.98 2.07 1.89
C GLU A 44 -11.51 3.22 2.76
N GLY A 45 -10.89 3.47 3.91
CA GLY A 45 -11.20 4.60 4.78
C GLY A 45 -10.96 5.94 4.09
N LYS A 46 -9.83 6.11 3.40
CA LYS A 46 -9.53 7.33 2.65
C LYS A 46 -10.41 7.48 1.42
N ALA A 47 -10.63 6.41 0.66
CA ALA A 47 -11.49 6.43 -0.52
C ALA A 47 -12.92 6.92 -0.20
N ARG A 48 -13.48 6.49 0.95
CA ARG A 48 -14.79 6.98 1.42
C ARG A 48 -14.83 8.50 1.66
N ALA A 49 -13.74 9.09 2.14
CA ALA A 49 -13.68 10.52 2.46
C ALA A 49 -13.57 11.43 1.22
N TYR A 50 -13.05 10.90 0.11
CA TYR A 50 -12.87 11.62 -1.15
C TYR A 50 -13.87 11.22 -2.24
N PHE A 51 -14.88 10.43 -1.87
CA PHE A 51 -15.99 10.10 -2.76
C PHE A 51 -16.78 11.37 -3.06
N LEU A 52 -16.62 11.90 -4.28
CA LEU A 52 -17.45 12.97 -4.81
C LEU A 52 -18.62 12.35 -5.57
N ALA A 53 -19.80 12.98 -5.45
CA ALA A 53 -20.99 12.58 -6.18
C ALA A 53 -20.69 12.49 -7.69
N GLY A 54 -20.72 11.27 -8.24
CA GLY A 54 -20.43 10.99 -9.65
C GLY A 54 -19.12 10.24 -9.94
N ALA A 55 -18.22 10.07 -8.96
CA ALA A 55 -17.03 9.22 -9.13
C ALA A 55 -17.34 7.76 -8.75
N ASP A 56 -16.82 6.79 -9.51
CA ASP A 56 -16.95 5.37 -9.13
C ASP A 56 -16.10 5.08 -7.88
N ARG A 57 -16.75 4.51 -6.87
CA ARG A 57 -16.10 4.16 -5.60
C ARG A 57 -14.99 3.13 -5.81
N GLU A 58 -15.18 2.19 -6.74
CA GLU A 58 -14.18 1.17 -7.02
C GLU A 58 -12.92 1.78 -7.66
N ASP A 59 -13.08 2.76 -8.55
CA ASP A 59 -11.97 3.49 -9.16
C ASP A 59 -11.15 4.26 -8.11
N VAL A 60 -11.84 4.94 -7.18
CA VAL A 60 -11.16 5.66 -6.09
C VAL A 60 -10.38 4.69 -5.19
N VAL A 61 -10.93 3.51 -4.92
CA VAL A 61 -10.21 2.48 -4.14
C VAL A 61 -9.00 1.97 -4.91
N GLN A 62 -9.10 1.72 -6.22
CA GLN A 62 -7.96 1.29 -7.05
C GLN A 62 -6.83 2.33 -7.01
N GLU A 63 -7.17 3.61 -7.16
CA GLU A 63 -6.20 4.70 -7.07
C GLU A 63 -5.54 4.76 -5.68
N GLY A 64 -6.31 4.57 -4.62
CA GLY A 64 -5.76 4.43 -3.28
C GLY A 64 -4.79 3.24 -3.15
N MET A 65 -5.13 2.08 -3.73
CA MET A 65 -4.27 0.90 -3.74
C MET A 65 -2.97 1.14 -4.53
N ILE A 66 -3.02 1.88 -5.64
CA ILE A 66 -1.83 2.31 -6.39
C ILE A 66 -0.94 3.19 -5.51
N GLY A 67 -1.53 4.11 -4.74
CA GLY A 67 -0.81 4.94 -3.77
C GLY A 67 -0.11 4.11 -2.69
N LEU A 68 -0.79 3.09 -2.16
CA LEU A 68 -0.20 2.15 -1.18
C LEU A 68 0.94 1.34 -1.78
N PHE A 69 0.80 0.83 -3.01
CA PHE A 69 1.86 0.09 -3.69
C PHE A 69 3.12 0.95 -3.90
N LYS A 70 2.94 2.21 -4.32
CA LYS A 70 4.05 3.18 -4.41
C LYS A 70 4.70 3.42 -3.05
N ALA A 71 3.91 3.50 -1.97
CA ALA A 71 4.47 3.64 -0.63
C ALA A 71 5.36 2.45 -0.24
N ILE A 72 4.94 1.21 -0.52
CA ILE A 72 5.75 0.00 -0.28
C ILE A 72 7.08 0.08 -1.05
N ARG A 73 7.04 0.50 -2.31
CA ARG A 73 8.24 0.59 -3.16
C ARG A 73 9.21 1.69 -2.72
N ASP A 74 8.66 2.85 -2.31
CA ASP A 74 9.43 4.09 -2.17
C ASP A 74 9.79 4.43 -0.71
N TYR A 75 9.21 3.72 0.28
CA TYR A 75 9.50 3.95 1.70
C TYR A 75 10.99 3.74 2.02
N ARG A 76 11.53 4.68 2.79
CA ARG A 76 12.91 4.63 3.28
C ARG A 76 12.91 4.73 4.80
N ILE A 77 13.56 3.77 5.45
CA ILE A 77 13.59 3.61 6.90
C ILE A 77 14.42 4.70 7.62
N ASP A 78 15.29 5.38 6.88
CA ASP A 78 16.09 6.51 7.36
C ASP A 78 15.26 7.81 7.53
N LYS A 79 13.98 7.79 7.15
CA LYS A 79 13.07 8.93 7.33
C LYS A 79 12.32 8.82 8.67
N PRO A 80 12.02 9.96 9.31
CA PRO A 80 11.44 9.98 10.67
C PRO A 80 9.99 9.48 10.72
N ALA A 81 9.28 9.46 9.60
CA ALA A 81 7.90 8.99 9.56
C ALA A 81 7.87 7.46 9.41
N GLY A 82 7.12 6.79 10.30
CA GLY A 82 6.85 5.35 10.16
C GLY A 82 6.03 5.04 8.90
N PHE A 83 6.12 3.78 8.44
CA PHE A 83 5.50 3.33 7.18
C PHE A 83 4.01 3.66 7.08
N ARG A 84 3.24 3.49 8.16
CA ARG A 84 1.80 3.80 8.18
C ARG A 84 1.51 5.25 7.76
N ALA A 85 2.22 6.21 8.34
CA ALA A 85 2.03 7.63 8.04
C ALA A 85 2.44 7.96 6.60
N PHE A 86 3.52 7.34 6.12
CA PHE A 86 3.96 7.49 4.73
C PHE A 86 2.96 6.89 3.73
N ALA A 87 2.44 5.69 4.01
CA ALA A 87 1.41 5.05 3.22
C ALA A 87 0.14 5.92 3.15
N GLU A 88 -0.30 6.48 4.28
CA GLU A 88 -1.45 7.38 4.34
C GLU A 88 -1.28 8.60 3.44
N LEU A 89 -0.09 9.21 3.44
CA LEU A 89 0.24 10.34 2.57
C LEU A 89 0.17 9.96 1.08
N CYS A 90 0.78 8.84 0.69
CA CYS A 90 0.80 8.37 -0.69
C CYS A 90 -0.60 8.00 -1.20
N VAL A 91 -1.37 7.27 -0.40
CA VAL A 91 -2.77 6.90 -0.70
C VAL A 91 -3.61 8.15 -0.92
N THR A 92 -3.53 9.12 0.00
CA THR A 92 -4.31 10.36 -0.07
C THR A 92 -3.96 11.18 -1.32
N ARG A 93 -2.66 11.33 -1.64
CA ARG A 93 -2.21 12.07 -2.83
C ARG A 93 -2.66 11.42 -4.13
N GLN A 94 -2.58 10.09 -4.23
CA GLN A 94 -2.99 9.36 -5.43
C GLN A 94 -4.49 9.52 -5.67
N ILE A 95 -5.30 9.34 -4.63
CA ILE A 95 -6.76 9.55 -4.69
C ILE A 95 -7.10 10.97 -5.14
N ILE A 96 -6.54 12.00 -4.48
CA ILE A 96 -6.82 13.40 -4.83
C ILE A 96 -6.45 13.71 -6.28
N THR A 97 -5.32 13.18 -6.76
CA THR A 97 -4.85 13.41 -8.14
C THR A 97 -5.80 12.80 -9.15
N ALA A 98 -6.25 11.56 -8.91
CA ALA A 98 -7.20 10.87 -9.79
C ALA A 98 -8.55 11.59 -9.82
N VAL A 99 -9.11 11.91 -8.65
CA VAL A 99 -10.36 12.65 -8.51
C VAL A 99 -10.31 13.98 -9.26
N LYS A 100 -9.25 14.78 -9.05
CA LYS A 100 -9.09 16.07 -9.74
C LYS A 100 -8.97 15.93 -11.26
N SER A 101 -8.47 14.80 -11.74
CA SER A 101 -8.33 14.54 -13.18
C SER A 101 -9.68 14.17 -13.79
N ALA A 102 -10.52 13.44 -13.06
CA ALA A 102 -11.86 13.05 -13.50
C ALA A 102 -12.83 14.23 -13.56
N THR A 103 -12.74 15.20 -12.64
CA THR A 103 -13.66 16.36 -12.59
C THR A 103 -13.22 17.56 -13.42
N ARG A 104 -12.14 17.43 -14.22
CA ARG A 104 -11.64 18.49 -15.11
C ARG A 104 -12.06 18.30 -16.57
N GLN A 105 -12.74 17.19 -16.88
CA GLN A 105 -13.43 16.99 -18.16
C GLN A 105 -14.78 17.71 -18.14
#